data_AF-B0SNK9-F1
#
_entry.id   AF-B0SNK9-F1
#
_cell.length_a   1.000
_cell.length_b   1.000
_cell.length_c   1.000
_cell.angle_alpha   90.00
_cell.angle_beta   90.00
_cell.angle_gamma   90.00
#
_symmetry.space_group_name_H-M   'P 1'
#
loop_
_entity.id
_entity.type
_entity.pdbx_description
1 polymer ?
#
loop_
_entity_poly.entity_id
_entity_poly.type
_entity_poly.pdbx_seq_one_letter_code
_entity_poly.pdbx_strand_id
1 'polypeptide(L)'
;MKFYHFALFFIISMGLWADQNLDQSVDEILSHTRLSRIPLVIAELEARSVQKMESGELLAARDDLKKAILLKQSIGMKESEGNAQLLFQMAKLEQKLGHRCEALHYSSLANQIVRRVGVRSDVIAKSTKSEQRTGTWETCEEVSWLQDPGNR
;
A
#
# COMPACT_ATOMS: atom_id res chain seq x y z
N MET A 1 -9.20 48.60 16.00
CA MET A 1 -8.36 47.38 15.89
C MET A 1 -9.05 46.16 16.50
N LYS A 2 -10.16 45.67 15.92
CA LYS A 2 -10.87 44.46 16.41
C LYS A 2 -11.31 43.48 15.31
N PHE A 3 -11.28 43.89 14.04
CA PHE A 3 -11.71 43.05 12.91
C PHE A 3 -10.63 42.09 12.39
N TYR A 4 -9.34 42.39 12.58
CA TYR A 4 -8.25 41.55 12.07
C TYR A 4 -8.11 40.20 12.79
N HIS A 5 -8.53 40.11 14.06
CA HIS A 5 -8.49 38.85 14.81
C HIS A 5 -9.54 37.85 14.33
N PHE A 6 -10.71 38.31 13.87
CA PHE A 6 -11.74 37.43 13.30
C PHE A 6 -11.31 36.85 11.94
N ALA A 7 -10.63 37.64 11.11
CA ALA A 7 -10.13 37.19 9.81
C ALA A 7 -9.06 36.09 9.94
N LEU A 8 -8.18 36.19 10.95
CA LEU A 8 -7.14 35.19 11.21
C LEU A 8 -7.73 33.84 11.66
N PHE A 9 -8.81 33.84 12.46
CA PHE A 9 -9.45 32.58 12.89
C PHE A 9 -10.12 31.82 11.73
N PHE A 10 -10.72 32.53 10.76
CA PHE A 10 -11.36 31.90 9.61
C PHE A 10 -10.36 31.19 8.68
N ILE A 11 -9.17 31.76 8.51
CA ILE A 11 -8.11 31.18 7.66
C ILE A 11 -7.56 29.89 8.28
N ILE A 12 -7.43 29.83 9.61
CA ILE A 12 -6.93 28.64 10.31
C ILE A 12 -7.94 27.48 10.23
N SER A 13 -9.25 27.77 10.24
CA SER A 13 -10.29 26.72 10.21
C SER A 13 -10.43 25.98 8.88
N MET A 14 -9.98 26.56 7.75
CA MET A 14 -10.13 25.91 6.43
C MET A 14 -8.97 24.97 6.07
N GLY A 15 -7.90 24.92 6.86
CA GLY A 15 -6.69 24.16 6.57
C GLY A 15 -6.57 22.76 7.19
N LEU A 16 -7.49 22.36 8.09
CA LEU A 16 -7.46 21.04 8.73
C LEU A 16 -8.56 20.11 8.21
N TRP A 17 -8.49 19.76 6.92
CA TRP A 17 -9.15 18.54 6.44
C TRP A 17 -8.19 17.37 6.61
N ALA A 18 -7.94 16.99 7.87
CA ALA A 18 -7.36 15.69 8.18
C ALA A 18 -8.52 14.69 8.21
N ASP A 19 -8.54 13.75 7.26
CA ASP A 19 -9.55 12.71 7.23
C ASP A 19 -9.27 11.70 8.36
N GLN A 20 -9.79 12.01 9.55
CA GLN A 20 -9.51 11.29 10.80
C GLN A 20 -9.73 9.77 10.68
N ASN A 21 -10.60 9.33 9.77
CA ASN A 21 -10.93 7.92 9.60
C ASN A 21 -9.82 7.10 8.92
N LEU A 22 -9.01 7.71 8.05
CA LEU A 22 -7.95 6.97 7.32
C LEU A 22 -6.66 6.86 8.15
N ASP A 23 -6.49 7.70 9.16
CA ASP A 23 -5.30 7.71 10.01
C ASP A 23 -5.38 6.67 11.14
N GLN A 24 -6.56 6.13 11.40
CA GLN A 24 -6.80 5.02 12.31
C GLN A 24 -6.00 3.75 11.93
N SER A 25 -5.82 2.88 12.91
CA SER A 25 -5.22 1.55 12.69
C SER A 25 -6.16 0.65 11.87
N VAL A 26 -5.61 -0.40 11.26
CA VAL A 26 -6.42 -1.36 10.47
C VAL A 26 -7.49 -2.02 11.34
N ASP A 27 -7.14 -2.43 12.57
CA ASP A 27 -8.07 -3.07 13.49
C ASP A 27 -9.22 -2.14 13.90
N GLU A 28 -8.91 -0.86 14.15
CA GLU A 28 -9.89 0.16 14.48
C GLU A 28 -10.85 0.39 13.30
N ILE A 29 -10.33 0.53 12.08
CA ILE A 29 -11.15 0.64 10.86
C ILE A 29 -12.08 -0.56 10.73
N LEU A 30 -11.58 -1.79 10.91
CA LEU A 30 -12.38 -3.01 10.82
C LEU A 30 -13.46 -3.09 11.90
N SER A 31 -13.19 -2.57 13.10
CA SER A 31 -14.14 -2.62 14.22
C SER A 31 -15.26 -1.56 14.12
N HIS A 32 -14.95 -0.37 13.60
CA HIS A 32 -15.90 0.75 13.53
C HIS A 32 -16.57 0.92 12.17
N THR A 33 -16.02 0.32 11.11
CA THR A 33 -16.54 0.43 9.75
C THR A 33 -17.35 -0.81 9.38
N ARG A 34 -18.53 -0.59 8.77
CA ARG A 34 -19.32 -1.70 8.21
C ARG A 34 -18.53 -2.39 7.09
N LEU A 35 -18.58 -3.72 7.02
CA LEU A 35 -17.90 -4.52 6.00
C LEU A 35 -18.12 -4.01 4.56
N SER A 36 -19.34 -3.56 4.26
CA SER A 36 -19.70 -3.00 2.94
C SER A 36 -19.02 -1.68 2.58
N ARG A 37 -18.51 -0.93 3.56
CA ARG A 37 -17.79 0.33 3.37
C ARG A 37 -16.27 0.16 3.31
N ILE A 38 -15.72 -0.98 3.75
CA ILE A 38 -14.28 -1.23 3.71
C ILE A 38 -13.71 -1.09 2.29
N PRO A 39 -14.38 -1.54 1.20
CA PRO A 39 -13.90 -1.31 -0.16
C PRO A 39 -13.74 0.17 -0.52
N LEU A 40 -14.61 1.04 0.01
CA LEU A 40 -14.51 2.49 -0.19
C LEU A 40 -13.29 3.05 0.54
N VAL A 41 -13.10 2.68 1.82
CA VAL A 41 -11.93 3.09 2.61
C VAL A 41 -10.62 2.66 1.95
N ILE A 42 -10.58 1.45 1.39
CA ILE A 42 -9.41 0.96 0.61
C ILE A 42 -9.14 1.87 -0.59
N ALA A 43 -10.18 2.26 -1.34
CA ALA A 43 -10.02 3.13 -2.51
C ALA A 43 -9.56 4.55 -2.12
N GLU A 44 -10.06 5.08 -1.01
CA GLU A 44 -9.63 6.38 -0.47
C GLU A 44 -8.16 6.33 -0.02
N LEU A 45 -7.73 5.26 0.67
CA LEU A 45 -6.32 5.04 1.03
C LEU A 45 -5.41 4.93 -0.20
N GLU A 46 -5.86 4.21 -1.25
CA GLU A 46 -5.12 4.10 -2.50
C GLU A 46 -4.96 5.47 -3.19
N ALA A 47 -6.05 6.22 -3.35
CA ALA A 47 -6.01 7.55 -3.94
C ALA A 47 -5.09 8.51 -3.16
N ARG A 48 -5.19 8.50 -1.82
CA ARG A 48 -4.34 9.30 -0.94
C ARG A 48 -2.87 8.91 -1.07
N SER A 49 -2.58 7.61 -1.18
CA SER A 49 -1.21 7.13 -1.37
C SER A 49 -0.60 7.63 -2.68
N VAL A 50 -1.37 7.64 -3.79
CA VAL A 50 -0.91 8.15 -5.09
C VAL A 50 -0.61 9.64 -4.99
N GLN A 51 -1.51 10.42 -4.38
CA GLN A 51 -1.28 11.84 -4.14
C GLN A 51 -0.01 12.09 -3.32
N LYS A 52 0.21 11.30 -2.25
CA LYS A 52 1.42 11.38 -1.43
C LYS A 52 2.68 11.00 -2.22
N MET A 53 2.62 9.99 -3.09
CA MET A 53 3.73 9.63 -3.98
C MET A 53 4.10 10.72 -4.99
N GLU A 54 3.13 11.54 -5.41
CA GLU A 54 3.33 12.69 -6.29
C GLU A 54 3.91 13.89 -5.55
N SER A 55 3.46 14.12 -4.30
CA SER A 55 3.98 15.19 -3.43
C SER A 55 5.39 14.91 -2.88
N GLY A 56 5.88 13.67 -2.97
CA GLY A 56 7.19 13.25 -2.46
C GLY A 56 7.16 12.67 -1.05
N GLU A 57 6.00 12.58 -0.40
CA GLU A 57 5.80 11.97 0.91
C GLU A 57 5.78 10.43 0.85
N LEU A 58 6.90 9.83 0.42
CA LEU A 58 7.00 8.40 0.12
C LEU A 58 6.73 7.50 1.33
N LEU A 59 7.17 7.89 2.53
CA LEU A 59 6.93 7.10 3.75
C LEU A 59 5.44 7.07 4.13
N ALA A 60 4.76 8.22 4.04
CA ALA A 60 3.34 8.30 4.34
C ALA A 60 2.50 7.57 3.27
N ALA A 61 2.92 7.60 2.00
CA ALA A 61 2.31 6.82 0.94
C ALA A 61 2.46 5.30 1.18
N ARG A 62 3.62 4.86 1.68
CA ARG A 62 3.87 3.47 2.05
C ARG A 62 2.90 2.99 3.10
N ASP A 63 2.66 3.81 4.12
CA ASP A 63 1.78 3.44 5.24
C ASP A 63 0.32 3.32 4.78
N ASP A 64 -0.14 4.22 3.91
CA ASP A 64 -1.47 4.15 3.29
C ASP A 64 -1.64 2.87 2.44
N LEU A 65 -0.65 2.54 1.61
CA LEU A 65 -0.67 1.30 0.82
C LEU A 65 -0.64 0.06 1.71
N LYS A 66 0.13 0.05 2.80
CA LYS A 66 0.15 -1.05 3.78
C LYS A 66 -1.24 -1.25 4.40
N LYS A 67 -1.89 -0.18 4.83
CA LYS A 67 -3.26 -0.25 5.37
C LYS A 67 -4.25 -0.80 4.33
N ALA A 68 -4.18 -0.31 3.09
CA ALA A 68 -5.05 -0.77 2.00
C ALA A 68 -4.88 -2.28 1.72
N ILE A 69 -3.63 -2.76 1.67
CA ILE A 69 -3.32 -4.19 1.47
C ILE A 69 -3.87 -5.03 2.63
N LEU A 70 -3.61 -4.61 3.88
CA LEU A 70 -4.09 -5.34 5.06
C LEU A 70 -5.62 -5.38 5.12
N LEU A 71 -6.30 -4.27 4.83
CA LEU A 71 -7.76 -4.24 4.74
C LEU A 71 -8.30 -5.19 3.67
N LYS A 72 -7.69 -5.23 2.47
CA LYS A 72 -8.04 -6.22 1.44
C LYS A 72 -7.86 -7.65 1.92
N GLN A 73 -6.79 -7.94 2.65
CA GLN A 73 -6.54 -9.28 3.20
C GLN A 73 -7.59 -9.66 4.24
N SER A 74 -7.95 -8.74 5.14
CA SER A 74 -8.93 -8.96 6.20
C SER A 74 -10.35 -9.21 5.68
N ILE A 75 -10.71 -8.64 4.52
CA ILE A 75 -12.01 -8.92 3.86
C ILE A 75 -11.95 -10.12 2.90
N GLY A 76 -10.89 -10.93 2.94
CA GLY A 76 -10.75 -12.13 2.12
C GLY A 76 -10.37 -11.88 0.66
N MET A 77 -9.98 -10.66 0.29
CA MET A 77 -9.59 -10.27 -1.07
C MET A 77 -8.07 -10.34 -1.31
N LYS A 78 -7.33 -11.11 -0.51
CA LYS A 78 -5.87 -11.28 -0.62
C LYS A 78 -5.42 -11.74 -2.02
N GLU A 79 -6.15 -12.65 -2.63
CA GLU A 79 -5.80 -13.27 -3.92
C GLU A 79 -6.55 -12.62 -5.10
N SER A 80 -7.01 -11.38 -4.92
CA SER A 80 -7.69 -10.62 -5.96
C SER A 80 -6.72 -9.84 -6.83
N GLU A 81 -7.10 -9.59 -8.08
CA GLU A 81 -6.38 -8.70 -9.00
C GLU A 81 -6.16 -7.31 -8.37
N GLY A 82 -7.15 -6.78 -7.66
CA GLY A 82 -7.02 -5.51 -6.95
C GLY A 82 -5.95 -5.52 -5.86
N ASN A 83 -5.68 -6.66 -5.21
CA ASN A 83 -4.56 -6.75 -4.27
C ASN A 83 -3.21 -6.85 -4.98
N ALA A 84 -3.15 -7.51 -6.15
CA ALA A 84 -1.95 -7.54 -6.97
C ALA A 84 -1.55 -6.12 -7.43
N GLN A 85 -2.52 -5.30 -7.82
CA GLN A 85 -2.28 -3.91 -8.20
C GLN A 85 -1.66 -3.08 -7.06
N LEU A 86 -2.19 -3.20 -5.84
CA LEU A 86 -1.61 -2.54 -4.66
C LEU A 86 -0.17 -3.01 -4.37
N LEU A 87 0.12 -4.29 -4.56
CA LEU A 87 1.48 -4.83 -4.39
C LEU A 87 2.45 -4.30 -5.46
N PHE A 88 2.00 -4.09 -6.70
CA PHE A 88 2.83 -3.43 -7.72
C PHE A 88 3.09 -1.95 -7.39
N GLN A 89 2.09 -1.24 -6.86
CA GLN A 89 2.27 0.14 -6.39
C GLN A 89 3.27 0.19 -5.23
N MET A 90 3.18 -0.74 -4.28
CA MET A 90 4.15 -0.88 -3.21
C MET A 90 5.55 -1.15 -3.75
N ALA A 91 5.71 -2.06 -4.70
CA ALA A 91 7.00 -2.34 -5.31
C ALA A 91 7.63 -1.10 -5.98
N LYS A 92 6.81 -0.34 -6.71
CA LYS A 92 7.24 0.94 -7.33
C LYS A 92 7.65 1.96 -6.27
N LEU A 93 6.93 2.01 -5.15
CA LEU A 93 7.24 2.90 -4.04
C LEU A 93 8.55 2.51 -3.36
N GLU A 94 8.77 1.23 -3.07
CA GLU A 94 10.02 0.74 -2.47
C GLU A 94 11.22 0.97 -3.40
N GLN A 95 11.03 0.83 -4.72
CA GLN A 95 12.05 1.19 -5.70
C GLN A 95 12.41 2.69 -5.65
N LYS A 96 11.42 3.57 -5.42
CA LYS A 96 11.68 5.03 -5.24
C LYS A 96 12.41 5.32 -3.93
N LEU A 97 12.16 4.54 -2.88
CA LEU A 97 12.86 4.64 -1.59
C LEU A 97 14.28 4.05 -1.64
N GLY A 98 14.62 3.29 -2.69
CA GLY A 98 15.90 2.61 -2.83
C GLY A 98 15.93 1.20 -2.24
N HIS A 99 14.80 0.71 -1.71
CA HIS A 99 14.64 -0.65 -1.20
C HIS A 99 14.34 -1.61 -2.34
N ARG A 100 15.39 -2.09 -2.99
CA ARG A 100 15.33 -2.92 -4.20
C ARG A 100 14.81 -4.33 -3.90
N CYS A 101 15.16 -4.89 -2.76
CA CYS A 101 14.86 -6.24 -2.34
C CYS A 101 13.37 -6.37 -1.98
N GLU A 102 12.86 -5.43 -1.22
CA GLU A 102 11.44 -5.27 -0.89
C GLU A 102 10.63 -5.04 -2.17
N ALA A 103 11.11 -4.19 -3.08
CA ALA A 103 10.47 -3.99 -4.37
C ALA A 103 10.35 -5.29 -5.19
N LEU A 104 11.42 -6.10 -5.24
CA LEU A 104 11.41 -7.40 -5.91
C LEU A 104 10.47 -8.40 -5.21
N HIS A 105 10.45 -8.42 -3.88
CA HIS A 105 9.56 -9.27 -3.10
C HIS A 105 8.09 -8.93 -3.38
N TYR A 106 7.69 -7.66 -3.30
CA TYR A 106 6.32 -7.24 -3.60
C TYR A 106 5.93 -7.48 -5.06
N SER A 107 6.86 -7.26 -6.01
CA SER A 107 6.65 -7.60 -7.41
C SER A 107 6.44 -9.10 -7.62
N SER A 108 7.17 -9.95 -6.89
CA SER A 108 7.01 -11.41 -6.97
C SER A 108 5.63 -11.84 -6.45
N LEU A 109 5.22 -11.32 -5.29
CA LEU A 109 3.90 -11.58 -4.72
C LEU A 109 2.77 -11.16 -5.67
N ALA A 110 2.86 -9.94 -6.24
CA ALA A 110 1.88 -9.45 -7.20
C ALA A 110 1.77 -10.37 -8.43
N ASN A 111 2.91 -10.75 -9.01
CA ASN A 111 2.96 -11.66 -10.16
C ASN A 111 2.37 -13.04 -9.83
N GLN A 112 2.59 -13.54 -8.62
CA GLN A 112 2.02 -14.82 -8.19
C GLN A 112 0.49 -14.76 -8.16
N ILE A 113 -0.08 -13.66 -7.65
CA ILE A 113 -1.53 -13.44 -7.64
C ILE A 113 -2.06 -13.33 -9.08
N VAL A 114 -1.43 -12.51 -9.92
CA VAL A 114 -1.83 -12.36 -11.34
C VAL A 114 -1.80 -13.72 -12.05
N ARG A 115 -0.76 -14.53 -11.83
CA ARG A 115 -0.70 -15.89 -12.38
C ARG A 115 -1.84 -16.75 -11.86
N ARG A 116 -2.17 -16.73 -10.57
CA ARG A 116 -3.29 -17.54 -10.03
C ARG A 116 -4.65 -17.07 -10.56
N VAL A 117 -4.87 -15.77 -10.68
CA VAL A 117 -6.12 -15.19 -11.22
C VAL A 117 -6.24 -15.48 -12.71
N GLY A 118 -5.16 -15.28 -13.48
CA GLY A 118 -5.07 -15.63 -14.91
C GLY A 118 -5.24 -17.13 -15.15
N VAL A 119 -4.56 -17.99 -14.39
CA VAL A 119 -4.74 -19.46 -14.46
C VAL A 119 -6.16 -19.86 -14.07
N ARG A 120 -6.84 -19.18 -13.13
CA ARG A 120 -8.28 -19.45 -12.89
C ARG A 120 -9.18 -19.05 -14.06
N SER A 121 -8.79 -18.06 -14.86
CA SER A 121 -9.44 -17.73 -16.13
C SER A 121 -9.10 -18.75 -17.23
N ASP A 122 -7.88 -19.28 -17.21
CA ASP A 122 -7.31 -20.15 -18.25
C ASP A 122 -7.40 -21.65 -17.94
N VAL A 123 -7.89 -22.07 -16.78
CA VAL A 123 -8.13 -23.50 -16.45
C VAL A 123 -9.32 -24.09 -17.24
N ILE A 124 -10.04 -23.27 -18.02
CA ILE A 124 -10.92 -23.74 -19.11
C ILE A 124 -10.14 -23.92 -20.44
N ALA A 125 -8.92 -23.38 -20.57
CA ALA A 125 -8.10 -23.40 -21.77
C ALA A 125 -6.63 -23.80 -21.49
N LYS A 126 -6.40 -25.11 -21.44
CA LYS A 126 -5.11 -25.77 -21.68
C LYS A 126 -4.02 -25.64 -20.60
N SER A 127 -3.76 -26.81 -20.01
CA SER A 127 -2.41 -27.28 -19.66
C SER A 127 -1.36 -26.87 -20.71
N THR A 128 -0.35 -26.07 -20.34
CA THR A 128 1.09 -26.36 -20.57
C THR A 128 2.00 -25.20 -20.14
N LYS A 129 3.02 -25.54 -19.34
CA LYS A 129 4.39 -25.00 -19.33
C LYS A 129 4.59 -23.49 -19.14
N SER A 130 4.92 -23.09 -17.90
CA SER A 130 6.13 -22.28 -17.63
C SER A 130 6.47 -22.31 -16.14
N GLU A 131 7.10 -23.40 -15.72
CA GLU A 131 7.85 -23.45 -14.47
C GLU A 131 9.16 -22.68 -14.68
N GLN A 132 9.09 -21.35 -14.57
CA GLN A 132 10.27 -20.51 -14.75
C GLN A 132 10.35 -19.44 -13.64
N ARG A 133 11.22 -19.77 -12.68
CA ARG A 133 12.01 -18.93 -11.76
C ARG A 133 11.25 -17.93 -10.89
N THR A 134 10.81 -18.40 -9.73
CA THR A 134 10.49 -17.59 -8.54
C THR A 134 11.72 -17.32 -7.64
N GLY A 135 12.95 -17.61 -8.10
CA GLY A 135 14.13 -17.75 -7.23
C GLY A 135 15.18 -16.63 -7.27
N THR A 136 14.80 -15.35 -7.33
CA THR A 136 15.82 -14.25 -7.35
C THR A 136 15.65 -13.21 -6.23
N TRP A 137 14.56 -13.22 -5.47
CA TRP A 137 14.37 -12.32 -4.33
C TRP A 137 14.76 -12.97 -2.99
N GLU A 138 14.77 -14.30 -2.89
CA GLU A 138 15.18 -15.02 -1.66
C GLU A 138 16.67 -14.87 -1.34
N THR A 139 17.48 -14.55 -2.34
CA THR A 139 18.93 -14.26 -2.25
C THR A 139 19.24 -12.77 -2.12
N CYS A 140 18.21 -11.93 -2.00
CA CYS A 140 18.38 -10.50 -1.81
C CYS A 140 18.66 -10.20 -0.33
N GLU A 141 19.93 -10.16 0.04
CA GLU A 141 20.38 -9.60 1.32
C GLU A 141 20.44 -8.07 1.16
N GLU A 142 19.39 -7.37 1.55
CA GLU A 142 19.49 -5.93 1.68
C GLU A 142 20.17 -5.62 3.01
N VAL A 143 21.39 -5.07 2.91
CA VAL A 143 22.13 -4.56 4.05
C VAL A 143 21.32 -3.40 4.61
N SER A 144 20.52 -3.73 5.61
CA SER A 144 19.81 -2.77 6.44
C SER A 144 20.82 -1.72 6.88
N TRP A 145 20.59 -0.47 6.50
CA TRP A 145 21.28 0.70 7.05
C TRP A 145 20.97 0.90 8.55
N LEU A 146 20.39 -0.11 9.21
CA LEU A 146 20.50 -0.35 10.64
C LEU A 146 21.78 -1.15 10.99
N GLN A 147 22.92 -0.78 10.42
CA GLN A 147 24.20 -1.05 11.08
C GLN A 147 24.38 0.02 12.14
N ASP A 148 23.93 -0.29 13.35
CA ASP A 148 24.40 0.39 14.56
C ASP A 148 25.93 0.42 14.52
N PRO A 149 26.60 1.58 14.56
CA PRO A 149 28.07 1.66 14.67
C PRO A 149 28.57 1.25 16.07
N GLY A 150 27.86 0.35 16.76
CA GLY A 150 28.02 0.02 18.16
C GLY A 150 28.28 -1.46 18.43
N ASN A 151 29.16 -2.11 17.66
CA ASN A 151 29.78 -3.34 18.14
C ASN A 151 31.24 -3.43 17.69
N ARG A 152 32.12 -2.90 18.55
CA ARG A 152 33.53 -3.26 18.65
C ARG A 152 33.75 -3.81 20.05
#